data_AF-A0A2S4UN61-F1
#
_entry.id   AF-A0A2S4UN61-F1
#
_cell.length_a   1.000
_cell.length_b   1.000
_cell.length_c   1.000
_cell.angle_alpha   90.00
_cell.angle_beta   90.00
_cell.angle_gamma   90.00
#
_symmetry.space_group_name_H-M   'P 1'
#
loop_
_entity.id
_entity.type
_entity.pdbx_description
1 polymer ?
#
loop_
_entity_poly.entity_id
_entity_poly.type
_entity_poly.pdbx_seq_one_letter_code
_entity_poly.pdbx_strand_id
1 'polypeptide(L)'
;MFVEKTRRKGKNLVEQFTQGATQDNADGIDALAITPVCLRIAFSLDNLLGYVPLWEDDEAYIAEQQREVSVNMPQCCCSNCAPSEAACLMQHLLLADKGNFDKIMSDNFTTSLVRDIKSKYPTKRTSYWKRKYNENEEVVVNTFKEQLLRDLHAHYNAEFGIGGPISAEDIFGEQEAEEVVSYLNHITGARDLQGIIGGECFEGQL
;
A
#
# COMPACT_ATOMS: atom_id res chain seq x y z
N MET A 1 -12.32 -5.18 -2.82
CA MET A 1 -11.37 -5.79 -1.86
C MET A 1 -9.97 -5.41 -2.32
N PHE A 2 -9.14 -4.82 -1.45
CA PHE A 2 -7.76 -4.50 -1.79
C PHE A 2 -6.88 -5.69 -1.40
N VAL A 3 -6.18 -6.27 -2.36
CA VAL A 3 -5.24 -7.38 -2.14
C VAL A 3 -3.84 -6.94 -2.55
N GLU A 4 -2.85 -7.28 -1.74
CA GLU A 4 -1.46 -7.00 -2.04
C GLU A 4 -0.97 -7.95 -3.13
N LYS A 5 -0.35 -7.41 -4.19
CA LYS A 5 0.26 -8.24 -5.25
C LYS A 5 1.36 -9.17 -4.72
N THR A 6 1.99 -8.81 -3.61
CA THR A 6 3.04 -9.61 -3.00
C THR A 6 2.96 -9.47 -1.49
N ARG A 7 2.68 -10.59 -0.81
CA ARG A 7 2.59 -10.67 0.65
C ARG A 7 3.80 -11.37 1.23
N ARG A 8 4.39 -10.79 2.29
CA ARG A 8 5.52 -11.41 3.00
C ARG A 8 5.06 -12.71 3.66
N LYS A 9 5.74 -13.82 3.35
CA LYS A 9 5.37 -15.20 3.75
C LYS A 9 4.04 -15.70 3.16
N GLY A 10 3.47 -15.00 2.17
CA GLY A 10 2.32 -15.49 1.40
C GLY A 10 2.74 -16.26 0.16
N LYS A 11 1.75 -16.89 -0.48
CA LYS A 11 1.88 -17.47 -1.82
C LYS A 11 1.69 -16.37 -2.86
N ASN A 12 2.73 -16.07 -3.62
CA ASN A 12 2.79 -14.99 -4.60
C ASN A 12 2.86 -15.50 -6.05
N LEU A 13 2.87 -16.82 -6.23
CA LEU A 13 3.02 -17.51 -7.51
C LEU A 13 2.04 -18.69 -7.55
N VAL A 14 1.46 -18.96 -8.73
CA VAL A 14 0.47 -20.03 -8.91
C VAL A 14 1.09 -21.39 -8.60
N GLU A 15 2.38 -21.57 -8.88
CA GLU A 15 3.15 -22.79 -8.62
C GLU A 15 3.32 -23.10 -7.12
N GLN A 16 3.03 -22.14 -6.24
CA GLN A 16 3.03 -22.36 -4.78
C GLN A 16 1.71 -22.94 -4.28
N PHE A 17 0.71 -23.06 -5.15
CA PHE A 17 -0.55 -23.73 -4.88
C PHE A 17 -0.53 -25.15 -5.45
N THR A 18 -1.31 -26.03 -4.83
CA THR A 18 -1.51 -27.41 -5.30
C THR A 18 -2.94 -27.55 -5.76
N GLN A 19 -3.14 -28.01 -7.01
CA GLN A 19 -4.47 -28.21 -7.58
C GLN A 19 -5.27 -29.22 -6.74
N GLY A 20 -6.53 -28.89 -6.43
CA GLY A 20 -7.40 -29.71 -5.58
C GLY A 20 -7.12 -29.64 -4.08
N ALA A 21 -6.10 -28.91 -3.63
CA ALA A 21 -5.89 -28.68 -2.20
C ALA A 21 -6.89 -27.66 -1.65
N THR A 22 -7.33 -27.85 -0.40
CA THR A 22 -8.19 -26.88 0.30
C THR A 22 -7.44 -25.56 0.49
N GLN A 23 -8.11 -24.44 0.21
CA GLN A 23 -7.61 -23.11 0.53
C GLN A 23 -8.11 -22.71 1.92
N ASP A 24 -7.20 -22.34 2.81
CA ASP A 24 -7.56 -21.63 4.03
C ASP A 24 -7.79 -20.12 3.76
N ASN A 25 -8.16 -19.37 4.79
CA ASN A 25 -8.43 -17.93 4.63
C ASN A 25 -7.20 -17.13 4.16
N ALA A 26 -5.98 -17.57 4.47
CA ALA A 26 -4.77 -16.89 4.02
C ALA A 26 -4.47 -17.23 2.55
N ASP A 27 -4.64 -18.49 2.18
CA ASP A 27 -4.52 -19.00 0.83
C ASP A 27 -5.55 -18.38 -0.11
N GLY A 28 -6.80 -18.16 0.34
CA GLY A 28 -7.83 -17.52 -0.47
C GLY A 28 -7.48 -16.07 -0.83
N ILE A 29 -6.93 -15.31 0.12
CA ILE A 29 -6.44 -13.95 -0.14
C ILE A 29 -5.25 -13.95 -1.11
N ASP A 30 -4.30 -14.85 -0.90
CA ASP A 30 -3.12 -15.02 -1.76
C ASP A 30 -3.54 -15.46 -3.17
N ALA A 31 -4.50 -16.38 -3.30
CA ALA A 31 -5.04 -16.85 -4.57
C ALA A 31 -5.79 -15.73 -5.32
N LEU A 32 -6.60 -14.94 -4.62
CA LEU A 32 -7.31 -13.81 -5.22
C LEU A 32 -6.36 -12.74 -5.75
N ALA A 33 -5.20 -12.56 -5.11
CA ALA A 33 -4.19 -11.60 -5.54
C ALA A 33 -3.51 -11.99 -6.86
N ILE A 34 -3.42 -13.29 -7.17
CA ILE A 34 -2.61 -13.80 -8.28
C ILE A 34 -3.40 -14.60 -9.32
N THR A 35 -4.70 -14.84 -9.10
CA THR A 35 -5.49 -15.70 -9.98
C THR A 35 -5.45 -15.19 -11.42
N PRO A 36 -5.11 -16.06 -12.40
CA PRO A 36 -5.05 -15.66 -13.81
C PRO A 36 -6.43 -15.73 -14.49
N VAL A 37 -7.42 -16.36 -13.85
CA VAL A 37 -8.72 -16.66 -14.48
C VAL A 37 -9.69 -15.48 -14.37
N CYS A 38 -10.86 -15.59 -15.00
CA CYS A 38 -11.87 -14.54 -14.96
C CYS A 38 -12.26 -14.17 -13.52
N LEU A 39 -12.08 -12.90 -13.11
CA LEU A 39 -12.42 -12.46 -11.75
C LEU A 39 -13.90 -12.62 -11.43
N ARG A 40 -14.80 -12.41 -12.40
CA ARG A 40 -16.25 -12.59 -12.19
C ARG A 40 -16.57 -14.03 -11.79
N ILE A 41 -16.01 -15.00 -12.51
CA ILE A 41 -16.16 -16.42 -12.20
C ILE A 41 -15.46 -16.76 -10.89
N ALA A 42 -14.24 -16.25 -10.68
CA ALA A 42 -13.49 -16.49 -9.44
C ALA A 42 -14.26 -16.04 -8.20
N PHE A 43 -14.88 -14.86 -8.22
CA PHE A 43 -15.76 -14.41 -7.13
C PHE A 43 -17.03 -15.26 -7.00
N SER A 44 -17.59 -15.77 -8.09
CA SER A 44 -18.75 -16.67 -8.05
C SER A 44 -18.39 -17.97 -7.32
N LEU A 45 -17.28 -18.60 -7.69
CA LEU A 45 -16.79 -19.83 -7.06
C LEU A 45 -16.36 -19.61 -5.60
N ASP A 46 -15.70 -18.51 -5.29
CA ASP A 46 -15.31 -18.18 -3.91
C ASP A 46 -16.55 -18.09 -3.00
N ASN A 47 -17.60 -17.41 -3.47
CA ASN A 47 -18.85 -17.28 -2.71
C ASN A 47 -19.64 -18.60 -2.61
N LEU A 48 -19.59 -19.47 -3.62
CA LEU A 48 -20.39 -20.71 -3.68
C LEU A 48 -19.68 -21.91 -3.06
N LEU A 49 -18.37 -22.02 -3.26
CA LEU A 49 -17.55 -23.19 -2.93
C LEU A 49 -16.45 -22.88 -1.91
N GLY A 50 -16.19 -21.60 -1.61
CA GLY A 50 -15.23 -21.18 -0.59
C GLY A 50 -13.77 -21.26 -1.02
N TYR A 51 -13.48 -21.20 -2.33
CA TYR A 51 -12.11 -21.13 -2.83
C TYR A 51 -12.02 -20.31 -4.13
N VAL A 52 -10.83 -19.76 -4.37
CA VAL A 52 -10.53 -18.99 -5.59
C VAL A 52 -9.86 -19.91 -6.62
N PRO A 53 -10.44 -20.09 -7.82
CA PRO A 53 -9.82 -20.89 -8.88
C PRO A 53 -8.55 -20.24 -9.40
N LEU A 54 -7.53 -21.05 -9.68
CA LEU A 54 -6.23 -20.61 -10.23
C LEU A 54 -5.93 -21.19 -11.62
N TRP A 55 -6.72 -22.16 -12.08
CA TRP A 55 -6.53 -22.84 -13.36
C TRP A 55 -7.82 -22.87 -14.16
N GLU A 56 -7.70 -22.80 -15.49
CA GLU A 56 -8.84 -22.81 -16.41
C GLU A 56 -9.44 -24.21 -16.62
N ASP A 57 -8.71 -25.26 -16.26
CA ASP A 57 -9.14 -26.67 -16.34
C ASP A 57 -9.92 -27.13 -15.09
N ASP A 58 -10.11 -26.24 -14.11
CA ASP A 58 -10.96 -26.51 -12.95
C ASP A 58 -12.41 -26.76 -13.40
N GLU A 59 -12.96 -27.91 -13.02
CA GLU A 59 -14.31 -28.34 -13.44
C GLU A 59 -15.41 -27.35 -13.02
N ALA A 60 -15.29 -26.75 -11.82
CA ALA A 60 -16.25 -25.76 -11.34
C ALA A 60 -16.10 -24.44 -12.09
N TYR A 61 -14.87 -24.04 -12.45
CA TYR A 61 -14.62 -22.88 -13.31
C TYR A 61 -15.27 -23.06 -14.69
N ILE A 62 -15.07 -24.22 -15.31
CA ILE A 62 -15.67 -24.56 -16.61
C ILE A 62 -17.20 -24.58 -16.50
N ALA A 63 -17.76 -25.19 -15.46
CA ALA A 63 -19.20 -25.26 -15.26
C ALA A 63 -19.82 -23.86 -15.09
N GLU A 64 -19.18 -22.98 -14.33
CA GLU A 64 -19.66 -21.61 -14.14
C GLU A 64 -19.53 -20.78 -15.43
N GLN A 65 -18.43 -20.94 -16.19
CA GLN A 65 -18.28 -20.33 -17.50
C GLN A 65 -19.41 -20.76 -18.45
N GLN A 66 -19.72 -22.05 -18.52
CA GLN A 66 -20.81 -22.59 -19.33
C GLN A 66 -22.17 -22.05 -18.87
N ARG A 67 -22.38 -21.94 -17.56
CA ARG A 67 -23.60 -21.35 -16.99
C ARG A 67 -23.77 -19.91 -17.44
N GLU A 68 -22.75 -19.06 -17.31
CA GLU A 68 -22.77 -17.66 -17.76
C GLU A 68 -23.16 -17.53 -19.24
N VAL A 69 -22.60 -18.41 -20.10
CA VAL A 69 -22.96 -18.46 -21.53
C VAL A 69 -24.41 -18.89 -21.72
N SER A 70 -24.89 -19.91 -21.01
CA SER A 70 -26.26 -20.43 -21.15
C SER A 70 -27.35 -19.41 -20.78
N VAL A 71 -27.05 -18.48 -19.86
CA VAL A 71 -27.95 -17.40 -19.46
C VAL A 71 -27.72 -16.10 -20.23
N ASN A 72 -26.90 -16.14 -21.29
CA ASN A 72 -26.53 -14.98 -22.12
C ASN A 72 -25.98 -13.80 -21.32
N MET A 73 -25.13 -14.06 -20.32
CA MET A 73 -24.42 -12.99 -19.63
C MET A 73 -23.45 -12.28 -20.58
N PRO A 74 -23.28 -10.95 -20.46
CA PRO A 74 -22.31 -10.22 -21.27
C PRO A 74 -20.89 -10.73 -21.00
N GLN A 75 -20.02 -10.62 -21.99
CA GLN A 75 -18.61 -10.93 -21.84
C GLN A 75 -18.00 -10.13 -20.68
N CYS A 76 -17.15 -10.78 -19.89
CA CYS A 76 -16.51 -10.14 -18.76
C CYS A 76 -15.40 -9.17 -19.23
N CYS A 77 -15.41 -7.96 -18.68
CA CYS A 77 -14.37 -6.94 -18.92
C CYS A 77 -13.44 -6.76 -17.70
N CYS A 78 -13.28 -7.79 -16.86
CA CYS A 78 -12.36 -7.70 -15.73
C CYS A 78 -10.90 -7.64 -16.19
N SER A 79 -10.00 -7.25 -15.30
CA SER A 79 -8.57 -7.08 -15.61
C SER A 79 -7.87 -8.33 -16.15
N ASN A 80 -8.41 -9.52 -15.88
CA ASN A 80 -7.86 -10.78 -16.39
C ASN A 80 -8.43 -11.13 -17.78
N CYS A 81 -9.68 -10.74 -18.08
CA CYS A 81 -10.32 -10.99 -19.37
C CYS A 81 -10.02 -9.90 -20.42
N ALA A 82 -9.76 -8.67 -19.98
CA ALA A 82 -9.52 -7.49 -20.80
C ALA A 82 -8.36 -6.66 -20.23
N PRO A 83 -7.12 -7.20 -20.24
CA PRO A 83 -5.99 -6.59 -19.54
C PRO A 83 -5.56 -5.25 -20.15
N SER A 84 -5.64 -5.11 -21.48
CA SER A 84 -5.27 -3.88 -22.19
C SER A 84 -6.25 -2.75 -21.91
N GLU A 85 -7.55 -3.06 -21.94
CA GLU A 85 -8.66 -2.16 -21.65
C GLU A 85 -8.63 -1.76 -20.17
N ALA A 86 -8.39 -2.69 -19.26
CA ALA A 86 -8.23 -2.38 -17.84
C ALA A 86 -7.04 -1.45 -17.57
N ALA A 87 -5.90 -1.66 -18.26
CA ALA A 87 -4.75 -0.78 -18.15
C ALA A 87 -5.05 0.63 -18.70
N CYS A 88 -5.75 0.71 -19.83
CA CYS A 88 -6.24 1.96 -20.43
C CYS A 88 -7.18 2.71 -19.48
N LEU A 89 -8.17 2.00 -18.93
CA LEU A 89 -9.14 2.51 -17.96
C LEU A 89 -8.46 3.13 -16.75
N MET A 90 -7.46 2.45 -16.18
CA MET A 90 -6.70 2.97 -15.03
C MET A 90 -5.96 4.28 -15.33
N GLN A 91 -5.47 4.47 -16.57
CA GLN A 91 -4.84 5.73 -16.98
C GLN A 91 -5.87 6.84 -17.14
N HIS A 92 -7.03 6.55 -17.73
CA HIS A 92 -8.08 7.52 -17.96
C HIS A 92 -8.85 7.91 -16.70
N LEU A 93 -9.05 6.98 -15.75
CA LEU A 93 -9.72 7.25 -14.47
C LEU A 93 -9.05 8.37 -13.67
N LEU A 94 -7.74 8.60 -13.86
CA LEU A 94 -7.00 9.71 -13.23
C LEU A 94 -7.41 11.09 -13.75
N LEU A 95 -8.06 11.12 -14.91
CA LEU A 95 -8.59 12.30 -15.59
C LEU A 95 -10.11 12.39 -15.46
N ALA A 96 -10.73 11.45 -14.73
CA ALA A 96 -12.17 11.39 -14.60
C ALA A 96 -12.74 12.65 -13.93
N ASP A 97 -13.79 13.18 -14.52
CA ASP A 97 -14.67 14.20 -13.99
C ASP A 97 -16.13 13.81 -14.27
N LYS A 98 -17.08 14.62 -13.79
CA LYS A 98 -18.51 14.34 -13.96
C LYS A 98 -18.96 14.28 -15.42
N GLY A 99 -18.26 14.95 -16.34
CA GLY A 99 -18.64 15.04 -17.76
C GLY A 99 -18.02 13.96 -18.64
N ASN A 100 -16.97 13.29 -18.17
CA ASN A 100 -16.25 12.28 -18.96
C ASN A 100 -16.28 10.86 -18.35
N PHE A 101 -16.75 10.67 -17.12
CA PHE A 101 -16.74 9.38 -16.42
C PHE A 101 -17.41 8.24 -17.20
N ASP A 102 -18.62 8.45 -17.72
CA ASP A 102 -19.35 7.42 -18.47
C ASP A 102 -18.64 7.05 -19.78
N LYS A 103 -17.97 8.01 -20.42
CA LYS A 103 -17.15 7.78 -21.61
C LYS A 103 -15.91 6.95 -21.27
N ILE A 104 -15.30 7.20 -20.11
CA ILE A 104 -14.16 6.43 -19.60
C ILE A 104 -14.60 4.99 -19.30
N MET A 105 -15.72 4.81 -18.61
CA MET A 105 -16.24 3.47 -18.26
C MET A 105 -16.69 2.67 -19.48
N SER A 106 -17.12 3.33 -20.54
CA SER A 106 -17.50 2.69 -21.82
C SER A 106 -16.35 2.57 -22.82
N ASP A 107 -15.11 2.86 -22.41
CA ASP A 107 -13.89 2.84 -23.24
C ASP A 107 -13.96 3.73 -24.50
N ASN A 108 -14.80 4.77 -24.48
CA ASN A 108 -14.99 5.74 -25.56
C ASN A 108 -14.26 7.07 -25.31
N PHE A 109 -13.37 7.11 -24.31
CA PHE A 109 -12.65 8.32 -23.94
C PHE A 109 -11.24 8.32 -24.53
N THR A 110 -10.92 9.38 -25.27
CA THR A 110 -9.59 9.61 -25.83
C THR A 110 -9.03 10.94 -25.35
N THR A 111 -7.77 10.97 -24.96
CA THR A 111 -7.11 12.17 -24.46
C THR A 111 -5.63 12.19 -24.84
N SER A 112 -5.10 13.37 -25.12
CA SER A 112 -3.66 13.60 -25.27
C SER A 112 -2.97 13.96 -23.96
N LEU A 113 -3.74 14.13 -22.88
CA LEU A 113 -3.23 14.54 -21.58
C LEU A 113 -2.71 13.32 -20.81
N VAL A 114 -1.40 13.29 -20.56
CA VAL A 114 -0.78 12.32 -19.65
C VAL A 114 -0.59 13.01 -18.30
N ARG A 115 -1.25 12.51 -17.24
CA ARG A 115 -0.97 13.00 -15.87
C ARG A 115 0.10 12.15 -15.21
N ASP A 116 1.20 12.78 -14.82
CA ASP A 116 2.23 12.15 -14.00
C ASP A 116 1.75 12.08 -12.54
N ILE A 117 1.50 10.86 -12.06
CA ILE A 117 1.04 10.57 -10.71
C ILE A 117 2.22 10.35 -9.76
N LYS A 118 3.48 10.38 -10.24
CA LYS A 118 4.67 10.18 -9.41
C LYS A 118 4.70 11.11 -8.19
N SER A 119 4.15 12.31 -8.31
CA SER A 119 4.01 13.27 -7.22
C SER A 119 3.03 12.87 -6.11
N LYS A 120 2.06 11.97 -6.39
CA LYS A 120 1.10 11.48 -5.39
C LYS A 120 1.56 10.21 -4.67
N TYR A 121 2.57 9.52 -5.20
CA TYR A 121 3.15 8.40 -4.47
C TYR A 121 4.04 8.97 -3.35
N PRO A 122 4.02 8.37 -2.15
CA PRO A 122 4.94 8.76 -1.09
C PRO A 122 6.37 8.69 -1.63
N THR A 123 7.13 9.77 -1.47
CA THR A 123 8.56 9.77 -1.79
C THR A 123 9.19 8.60 -1.04
N LYS A 124 9.83 7.67 -1.76
CA LYS A 124 10.56 6.56 -1.13
C LYS A 124 11.46 7.15 -0.05
N ARG A 125 11.23 6.77 1.22
CA ARG A 125 12.13 7.13 2.32
C ARG A 125 13.54 6.72 1.90
N THR A 126 14.47 7.66 1.89
CA THR A 126 15.88 7.38 1.65
C THR A 126 16.33 6.39 2.71
N SER A 127 16.72 5.18 2.30
CA SER A 127 17.22 4.17 3.24
C SER A 127 18.65 4.55 3.62
N TYR A 128 18.80 5.34 4.66
CA TYR A 128 20.10 5.59 5.27
C TYR A 128 20.58 4.32 5.98
N TRP A 129 21.89 4.11 6.01
CA TRP A 129 22.48 3.04 6.81
C TRP A 129 22.44 3.44 8.28
N LYS A 130 21.76 2.65 9.11
CA LYS A 130 21.70 2.86 10.56
C LYS A 130 23.09 2.68 11.17
N ARG A 131 23.50 3.62 12.01
CA ARG A 131 24.69 3.44 12.86
C ARG A 131 24.39 2.39 13.92
N LYS A 132 25.34 1.48 14.14
CA LYS A 132 25.33 0.58 15.31
C LYS A 132 26.17 1.19 16.41
N TYR A 133 25.65 1.15 17.64
CA TYR A 133 26.32 1.59 18.84
C TYR A 133 26.80 0.39 19.64
N ASN A 134 27.93 0.53 20.32
CA ASN A 134 28.37 -0.45 21.32
C ASN A 134 27.68 -0.21 22.69
N GLU A 135 27.80 -1.15 23.62
CA GLU A 135 27.14 -1.08 24.94
C GLU A 135 27.43 0.21 25.72
N ASN A 136 28.65 0.77 25.60
CA ASN A 136 29.01 2.01 26.29
C ASN A 136 28.41 3.24 25.61
N GLU A 137 28.34 3.24 24.27
CA GLU A 137 27.71 4.32 23.50
C GLU A 137 26.19 4.31 23.64
N GLU A 138 25.59 3.14 23.83
CA GLU A 138 24.14 2.97 23.98
C GLU A 138 23.58 3.73 25.20
N VAL A 139 24.34 3.77 26.31
CA VAL A 139 23.99 4.57 27.49
C VAL A 139 23.94 6.06 27.16
N VAL A 140 24.94 6.56 26.43
CA VAL A 140 25.03 7.97 26.01
C VAL A 140 23.90 8.32 25.05
N VAL A 141 23.64 7.43 24.10
CA VAL A 141 22.56 7.55 23.12
C VAL A 141 21.19 7.59 23.77
N ASN A 142 20.92 6.69 24.72
CA ASN A 142 19.63 6.66 25.42
C ASN A 142 19.43 7.94 26.24
N THR A 143 20.47 8.42 26.92
CA THR A 143 20.44 9.70 27.63
C THR A 143 20.13 10.87 26.67
N PHE A 144 20.74 10.86 25.49
CA PHE A 144 20.49 11.86 24.46
C PHE A 144 19.05 11.81 23.90
N LYS A 145 18.48 10.61 23.71
CA LYS A 145 17.06 10.47 23.32
C LYS A 145 16.12 11.05 24.36
N GLU A 146 16.34 10.74 25.63
CA GLU A 146 15.54 11.28 26.73
C GLU A 146 15.66 12.80 26.81
N GLN A 147 16.85 13.35 26.55
CA GLN A 147 17.09 14.80 26.46
C GLN A 147 16.28 15.41 25.31
N LEU A 148 16.36 14.84 24.10
CA LEU A 148 15.62 15.32 22.92
C LEU A 148 14.11 15.33 23.15
N LEU A 149 13.56 14.23 23.67
CA LEU A 149 12.12 14.13 23.94
C LEU A 149 11.69 15.20 24.96
N ARG A 150 12.43 15.32 26.06
CA ARG A 150 12.12 16.27 27.13
C ARG A 150 12.14 17.71 26.64
N ASP A 151 13.20 18.09 25.93
CA ASP A 151 13.42 19.47 25.49
C ASP A 151 12.40 19.87 24.41
N LEU A 152 12.11 18.97 23.47
CA LEU A 152 11.12 19.21 22.42
C LEU A 152 9.69 19.21 22.95
N HIS A 153 9.36 18.30 23.88
CA HIS A 153 8.04 18.30 24.53
C HIS A 153 7.84 19.57 25.37
N ALA A 154 8.88 20.02 26.07
CA ALA A 154 8.83 21.28 26.81
C ALA A 154 8.62 22.48 25.87
N HIS A 155 9.32 22.53 24.74
CA HIS A 155 9.13 23.58 23.73
C HIS A 155 7.72 23.54 23.14
N TYR A 156 7.23 22.36 22.75
CA TYR A 156 5.89 22.21 22.18
C TYR A 156 4.81 22.69 23.16
N ASN A 157 4.89 22.24 24.41
CA ASN A 157 3.93 22.63 25.44
C ASN A 157 4.00 24.12 25.80
N ALA A 158 5.16 24.74 25.65
CA ALA A 158 5.32 26.19 25.84
C ALA A 158 4.65 27.01 24.72
N GLU A 159 4.75 26.56 23.47
CA GLU A 159 4.16 27.23 22.30
C GLU A 159 2.66 26.97 22.17
N PHE A 160 2.21 25.73 22.32
CA PHE A 160 0.83 25.31 22.01
C PHE A 160 -0.04 25.00 23.24
N GLY A 161 0.55 24.95 24.43
CA GLY A 161 -0.15 24.59 25.67
C GLY A 161 -0.43 23.09 25.81
N ILE A 162 -0.90 22.69 26.99
CA ILE A 162 -1.20 21.29 27.33
C ILE A 162 -2.68 21.01 27.07
N GLY A 163 -2.98 19.85 26.44
CA GLY A 163 -4.35 19.36 26.28
C GLY A 163 -5.02 19.67 24.94
N GLY A 164 -4.23 20.01 23.92
CA GLY A 164 -4.70 20.08 22.53
C GLY A 164 -5.09 18.71 21.96
N PRO A 165 -5.75 18.69 20.78
CA PRO A 165 -6.10 17.45 20.09
C PRO A 165 -4.90 16.68 19.54
N ILE A 166 -3.74 17.33 19.47
CA ILE A 166 -2.43 16.76 19.10
C ILE A 166 -1.49 17.06 20.27
N SER A 167 -0.78 16.04 20.73
CA SER A 167 0.20 16.15 21.82
C SER A 167 1.63 16.24 21.25
N ALA A 168 2.59 16.62 22.11
CA ALA A 168 4.00 16.64 21.71
C ALA A 168 4.52 15.25 21.28
N GLU A 169 3.98 14.18 21.88
CA GLU A 169 4.32 12.81 21.54
C GLU A 169 3.82 12.39 20.15
N ASP A 170 2.68 12.95 19.70
CA ASP A 170 2.15 12.73 18.35
C ASP A 170 3.00 13.42 17.27
N ILE A 171 3.74 14.47 17.63
CA ILE A 171 4.64 15.21 16.73
C ILE A 171 6.05 14.63 16.73
N PHE A 172 6.56 14.24 17.91
CA PHE A 172 7.90 13.69 18.09
C PHE A 172 7.93 12.78 19.31
N GLY A 173 7.80 11.48 19.07
CA GLY A 173 7.82 10.44 20.09
C GLY A 173 9.11 9.64 20.08
N GLU A 174 9.09 8.51 20.80
CA GLU A 174 10.25 7.62 20.90
C GLU A 174 10.74 7.12 19.53
N GLN A 175 9.82 6.93 18.58
CA GLN A 175 10.16 6.47 17.23
C GLN A 175 11.01 7.50 16.50
N GLU A 176 10.62 8.77 16.51
CA GLU A 176 11.35 9.85 15.87
C GLU A 176 12.72 10.05 16.54
N ALA A 177 12.77 10.01 17.87
CA ALA A 177 14.04 10.09 18.62
C ALA A 177 15.00 8.95 18.28
N GLU A 178 14.47 7.72 18.14
CA GLU A 178 15.24 6.55 17.73
C GLU A 178 15.74 6.67 16.28
N GLU A 179 14.93 7.22 15.37
CA GLU A 179 15.32 7.48 13.99
C GLU A 179 16.42 8.55 13.90
N VAL A 180 16.31 9.65 14.66
CA VAL A 180 17.35 10.70 14.73
C VAL A 180 18.70 10.13 15.16
N VAL A 181 18.72 9.32 16.22
CA VAL A 181 19.96 8.69 16.68
C VAL A 181 20.45 7.67 15.66
N SER A 182 19.58 6.80 15.15
CA SER A 182 19.94 5.78 14.17
C SER A 182 20.63 6.37 12.94
N TYR A 183 20.28 7.61 12.57
CA TYR A 183 20.78 8.31 11.40
C TYR A 183 21.66 9.53 11.72
N LEU A 184 22.15 9.65 12.96
CA LEU A 184 22.90 10.82 13.43
C LEU A 184 24.13 11.14 12.57
N ASN A 185 24.75 10.11 11.98
CA ASN A 185 25.89 10.24 11.07
C ASN A 185 25.56 10.85 9.69
N HIS A 186 24.28 10.91 9.32
CA HIS A 186 23.80 11.48 8.05
C HIS A 186 23.16 12.86 8.23
N ILE A 187 23.01 13.33 9.48
CA ILE A 187 22.42 14.65 9.77
C ILE A 187 23.51 15.69 9.68
N THR A 188 23.53 16.45 8.58
CA THR A 188 24.48 17.56 8.38
C THR A 188 23.83 18.93 8.45
N GLY A 189 22.50 18.99 8.39
CA GLY A 189 21.73 20.20 8.61
C GLY A 189 20.24 19.94 8.84
N ALA A 190 19.50 21.03 9.05
CA ALA A 190 18.08 21.00 9.39
C ALA A 190 17.21 20.25 8.37
N ARG A 191 17.56 20.29 7.07
CA ARG A 191 16.81 19.56 6.02
C ARG A 191 16.93 18.04 6.16
N ASP A 192 18.10 17.53 6.56
CA ASP A 192 18.32 16.10 6.76
C ASP A 192 17.51 15.62 7.97
N LEU A 193 17.55 16.41 9.06
CA LEU A 193 16.75 16.17 10.26
C LEU A 193 15.25 16.19 9.95
N GLN A 194 14.77 17.21 9.22
CA GLN A 194 13.39 17.31 8.76
C GLN A 194 12.94 16.06 7.99
N GLY A 195 13.77 15.58 7.06
CA GLY A 195 13.47 14.40 6.27
C GLY A 195 13.38 13.12 7.10
N ILE A 196 14.17 13.02 8.18
CA ILE A 196 14.17 11.86 9.09
C ILE A 196 12.92 11.86 9.96
N ILE A 197 12.51 13.01 10.50
CA ILE A 197 11.38 13.11 11.44
C ILE A 197 10.00 13.21 10.77
N GLY A 198 9.90 12.90 9.47
CA GLY A 198 8.62 12.83 8.76
C GLY A 198 8.26 14.05 7.90
N GLY A 199 9.15 15.03 7.76
CA GLY A 199 9.04 16.13 6.79
C GLY A 199 8.19 17.32 7.25
N GLU A 200 7.14 17.09 8.03
CA GLU A 200 6.31 18.14 8.61
C GLU A 200 6.92 18.62 9.94
N CYS A 201 7.17 19.93 10.05
CA CYS A 201 7.69 20.55 11.26
C CYS A 201 6.93 21.85 11.54
N PHE A 202 6.75 22.18 12.81
CA PHE A 202 6.19 23.48 13.21
C PHE A 202 7.30 24.54 13.28
N GLU A 203 6.90 25.81 13.26
CA GLU A 203 7.84 26.94 13.30
C GLU A 203 8.64 26.93 14.62
N GLY A 204 9.97 26.96 14.52
CA GLY A 204 10.88 26.91 15.69
C GLY A 204 11.33 25.52 16.13
N GLN A 205 10.87 24.44 15.48
CA GLN A 205 11.24 23.06 15.85
C GLN A 205 12.69 22.65 15.46
N LEU A 206 13.27 23.24 14.41
CA LEU A 206 14.55 22.84 13.80
C LEU A 206 15.63 23.90 13.93
#